data_AF-A0A8C6ZY93-F1
#
_entry.id   AF-A0A8C6ZY93-F1
#
_cell.length_a   1.000
_cell.length_b   1.000
_cell.length_c   1.000
_cell.angle_alpha   90.00
_cell.angle_beta   90.00
_cell.angle_gamma   90.00
#
_symmetry.space_group_name_H-M   'P 1'
#
loop_
_entity.id
_entity.type
_entity.pdbx_description
1 polymer ?
#
loop_
_entity_poly.entity_id
_entity_poly.type
_entity_poly.pdbx_seq_one_letter_code
_entity_poly.pdbx_strand_id
1 'polypeptide(L)'
;MTARRLTPSLLLQLLVVASAAGARWRGEGTTRHLQSIILGRCAEYDALVNPDPRGRNCTAIWEAFKVVLVKDPCSVLPSDYDRFIDLSRHSIPRDKSLFWENNHLLVTSYSENGLRFLPLCSVLYGRIGDFLSWCRQENASGLDYQSCPTSEDCENNAVDSFWKRASMQYARESSGVISVMLNGSEPSGAYPVKGFFADFEIPYFQKDKITRIEIWVMHEIGKPKVESCGEGTVKILEERLKKMGFQYSCINDHLAAASREIPPLWAEHGASHIVPFLVALASAVHM
;
A
#
# COMPACT_ATOMS: atom_id res chain seq x y z
N MET A 1 50.63 -42.23 -11.33
CA MET A 1 50.32 -40.84 -10.93
C MET A 1 49.42 -40.22 -11.99
N THR A 2 48.10 -40.32 -11.82
CA THR A 2 47.12 -39.72 -12.73
C THR A 2 46.47 -38.54 -12.00
N ALA A 3 46.92 -37.33 -12.34
CA ALA A 3 46.29 -36.10 -11.89
C ALA A 3 44.92 -35.96 -12.60
N ARG A 4 43.84 -36.23 -11.87
CA ARG A 4 42.47 -35.92 -12.33
C ARG A 4 42.30 -34.41 -12.38
N ARG A 5 42.25 -33.85 -13.58
CA ARG A 5 41.86 -32.47 -13.83
C ARG A 5 40.36 -32.33 -13.49
N LEU A 6 40.05 -31.52 -12.47
CA LEU A 6 38.69 -31.07 -12.20
C LEU A 6 38.18 -30.25 -13.40
N THR A 7 36.98 -30.59 -13.87
CA THR A 7 36.34 -29.90 -14.99
C THR A 7 35.79 -28.53 -14.55
N PRO A 8 35.74 -27.53 -15.46
CA PRO A 8 35.30 -26.16 -15.14
C PRO A 8 33.85 -26.07 -14.65
N SER A 9 33.05 -27.12 -14.85
CA SER A 9 31.64 -27.18 -14.47
C SER A 9 31.42 -27.18 -12.95
N LEU A 10 32.38 -27.69 -12.17
CA LEU A 10 32.29 -27.66 -10.70
C LEU A 10 32.58 -26.28 -10.09
N LEU A 11 33.26 -25.37 -10.80
CA LEU A 11 33.47 -24.00 -10.32
C LEU A 11 32.22 -23.11 -10.49
N LEU A 12 31.36 -23.43 -11.46
CA LEU A 12 30.17 -22.61 -11.74
C LEU A 12 29.01 -22.90 -10.77
N GLN A 13 28.98 -24.08 -10.14
CA GLN A 13 27.99 -24.41 -9.11
C GLN A 13 28.33 -23.85 -7.71
N LEU A 14 29.53 -23.30 -7.53
CA LEU A 14 29.96 -22.66 -6.27
C LEU A 14 29.74 -21.13 -6.25
N LEU A 15 29.25 -20.53 -7.34
CA LEU A 15 29.08 -19.07 -7.47
C LEU A 15 27.63 -18.57 -7.32
N VAL A 16 26.66 -19.44 -7.04
CA VAL A 16 25.23 -19.05 -6.87
C VAL A 16 24.78 -19.08 -5.40
N VAL A 17 25.71 -18.99 -4.44
CA VAL A 17 25.37 -18.85 -3.00
C VAL A 17 25.97 -17.58 -2.39
N ALA A 18 26.19 -16.55 -3.20
CA ALA A 18 26.70 -15.26 -2.75
C ALA A 18 25.65 -14.16 -2.98
N SER A 19 24.63 -14.10 -2.10
CA SER A 19 23.92 -12.85 -1.72
C SER A 19 22.73 -13.01 -0.76
N ALA A 20 22.58 -14.14 -0.05
CA ALA A 20 21.71 -14.20 1.14
C ALA A 20 22.47 -13.89 2.45
N ALA A 21 23.79 -13.72 2.40
CA ALA A 21 24.67 -13.60 3.57
C ALA A 21 24.70 -12.19 4.22
N GLY A 22 23.75 -11.30 3.88
CA GLY A 22 23.72 -9.92 4.36
C GLY A 22 22.37 -9.41 4.88
N ALA A 23 21.24 -10.03 4.51
CA ALA A 23 19.92 -9.60 4.99
C ALA A 23 19.67 -10.16 6.39
N ARG A 24 19.55 -9.27 7.39
CA ARG A 24 19.24 -9.62 8.78
C ARG A 24 17.75 -9.90 9.01
N TRP A 25 16.91 -9.25 8.21
CA TRP A 25 15.45 -9.28 8.32
C TRP A 25 14.82 -9.79 7.02
N ARG A 26 13.55 -10.17 7.09
CA ARG A 26 12.82 -10.73 5.93
C ARG A 26 12.22 -9.65 5.02
N GLY A 27 12.02 -8.44 5.52
CA GLY A 27 11.41 -7.34 4.77
C GLY A 27 12.41 -6.54 3.95
N GLU A 28 11.89 -5.78 2.98
CA GLU A 28 12.68 -4.84 2.19
C GLU A 28 13.38 -3.81 3.09
N GLY A 29 14.64 -3.53 2.78
CA GLY A 29 15.39 -2.47 3.47
C GLY A 29 14.80 -1.08 3.24
N THR A 30 15.32 -0.12 3.99
CA THR A 30 14.90 1.28 3.92
C THR A 30 14.96 1.81 2.48
N THR A 31 13.91 2.51 2.05
CA THR A 31 13.87 3.11 0.72
C THR A 31 14.97 4.17 0.57
N ARG A 32 15.72 4.11 -0.54
CA ARG A 32 16.73 5.12 -0.87
C ARG A 32 16.07 6.50 -1.01
N HIS A 33 16.74 7.54 -0.53
CA HIS A 33 16.24 8.93 -0.57
C HIS A 33 14.92 9.15 0.19
N LEU A 34 14.66 8.34 1.23
CA LEU A 34 13.44 8.39 2.06
C LEU A 34 13.00 9.82 2.41
N GLN A 35 13.91 10.63 2.96
CA GLN A 35 13.61 12.02 3.34
C GLN A 35 13.13 12.86 2.16
N SER A 36 13.84 12.81 1.03
CA SER A 36 13.50 13.59 -0.17
C SER A 36 12.15 13.16 -0.74
N ILE A 37 11.86 11.86 -0.75
CA ILE A 37 10.57 11.33 -1.21
C ILE A 37 9.43 11.81 -0.30
N ILE A 38 9.58 11.69 1.01
CA ILE A 38 8.55 12.13 1.97
C ILE A 38 8.28 13.63 1.86
N LEU A 39 9.33 14.45 1.80
CA LEU A 39 9.19 15.90 1.64
C LEU A 39 8.54 16.26 0.30
N GLY A 40 8.92 15.59 -0.79
CA GLY A 40 8.31 15.79 -2.11
C GLY A 40 6.83 15.44 -2.14
N ARG A 41 6.45 14.27 -1.60
CA ARG A 41 5.04 13.84 -1.50
C ARG A 41 4.21 14.77 -0.64
N CYS A 42 4.76 15.27 0.46
CA CYS A 42 4.08 16.24 1.32
C CYS A 42 3.83 17.57 0.58
N ALA A 43 4.85 18.10 -0.10
CA ALA A 43 4.74 19.34 -0.83
C ALA A 43 3.74 19.24 -2.00
N GLU A 44 3.77 18.14 -2.75
CA GLU A 44 2.80 17.87 -3.82
C GLU A 44 1.37 17.80 -3.27
N TYR A 45 1.18 17.12 -2.13
CA TYR A 45 -0.15 16.99 -1.51
C TYR A 45 -0.72 18.34 -1.09
N ASP A 46 0.10 19.17 -0.43
CA ASP A 46 -0.26 20.51 0.02
C ASP A 46 -0.50 21.46 -1.16
N ALA A 47 0.21 21.30 -2.27
CA ALA A 47 0.03 22.17 -3.44
C ALA A 47 -1.18 21.78 -4.31
N LEU A 48 -1.45 20.48 -4.48
CA LEU A 48 -2.31 19.99 -5.56
C LEU A 48 -3.54 19.20 -5.11
N VAL A 49 -3.50 18.54 -3.94
CA VAL A 49 -4.54 17.58 -3.54
C VAL A 49 -5.44 18.15 -2.45
N ASN A 50 -4.85 18.75 -1.41
CA ASN A 50 -5.61 19.35 -0.31
C ASN A 50 -4.93 20.62 0.20
N PRO A 51 -5.00 21.72 -0.57
CA PRO A 51 -4.35 22.96 -0.22
C PRO A 51 -4.82 23.53 1.11
N ASP A 52 -3.89 23.71 2.07
CA ASP A 52 -4.13 24.48 3.28
C ASP A 52 -3.70 25.94 3.04
N PRO A 53 -4.59 26.94 3.14
CA PRO A 53 -4.22 28.35 3.00
C PRO A 53 -3.14 28.83 3.97
N ARG A 54 -2.95 28.14 5.10
CA ARG A 54 -1.89 28.45 6.08
C ARG A 54 -0.56 27.76 5.76
N GLY A 55 -0.56 26.86 4.77
CA GLY A 55 0.56 26.01 4.40
C GLY A 55 0.83 24.92 5.44
N ARG A 56 1.13 23.71 4.97
CA ARG A 56 1.60 22.64 5.86
C ARG A 56 3.11 22.72 6.02
N ASN A 57 3.58 22.55 7.25
CA ASN A 57 5.01 22.50 7.52
C ASN A 57 5.55 21.09 7.28
N CYS A 58 5.85 20.77 6.02
CA CYS A 58 6.40 19.46 5.63
C CYS A 58 7.71 19.10 6.34
N THR A 59 8.55 20.09 6.67
CA THR A 59 9.76 19.87 7.45
C THR A 59 9.42 19.42 8.88
N ALA A 60 8.45 20.05 9.54
CA ALA A 60 8.02 19.63 10.88
C ALA A 60 7.37 18.23 10.86
N ILE A 61 6.62 17.90 9.81
CA ILE A 61 6.04 16.56 9.61
C ILE A 61 7.17 15.51 9.48
N TRP A 62 8.19 15.78 8.67
CA TRP A 62 9.36 14.91 8.56
C TRP A 62 10.12 14.76 9.88
N GLU A 63 10.35 15.85 10.60
CA GLU A 63 11.04 15.82 11.90
C GLU A 63 10.27 15.01 12.94
N ALA A 64 8.94 15.06 12.92
CA ALA A 64 8.11 14.20 13.77
C ALA A 64 8.14 12.73 13.32
N PHE A 65 8.15 12.46 12.01
CA PHE A 65 8.23 11.10 11.47
C PHE A 65 9.57 10.42 11.83
N LYS A 66 10.70 11.11 11.68
CA LYS A 66 12.03 10.49 11.79
C LYS A 66 12.44 10.11 13.22
N VAL A 67 11.66 10.45 14.25
CA VAL A 67 11.92 10.05 15.64
C VAL A 67 12.01 8.52 15.76
N VAL A 68 11.26 7.78 14.95
CA VAL A 68 11.32 6.32 14.91
C VAL A 68 12.62 5.77 14.31
N LEU A 69 13.29 6.56 13.46
CA LEU A 69 14.52 6.16 12.76
C LEU A 69 15.76 6.12 13.66
N VAL A 70 15.63 6.61 14.89
CA VAL A 70 16.67 6.50 15.92
C VAL A 70 16.34 5.48 17.00
N LYS A 71 15.18 4.81 16.91
CA LYS A 71 14.78 3.74 17.83
C LYS A 71 15.34 2.38 17.40
N ASP A 72 15.35 1.44 18.34
CA ASP A 72 15.56 0.03 18.02
C ASP A 72 14.49 -0.45 17.02
N PRO A 73 14.87 -1.16 15.94
CA PRO A 73 13.96 -1.50 14.85
C PRO A 73 12.80 -2.43 15.25
N CYS A 74 12.84 -3.04 16.44
CA CYS A 74 11.77 -3.87 17.00
C CYS A 74 11.11 -3.26 18.25
N SER A 75 11.35 -1.97 18.52
CA SER A 75 10.83 -1.25 19.69
C SER A 75 10.11 0.04 19.31
N VAL A 76 9.47 0.07 18.14
CA VAL A 76 8.66 1.19 17.67
C VAL A 76 7.19 0.89 17.91
N LEU A 77 6.50 1.77 18.62
CA LEU A 77 5.08 1.64 18.95
C LEU A 77 4.23 2.55 18.05
N PRO A 78 2.94 2.23 17.83
CA PRO A 78 2.04 3.12 17.09
C PRO A 78 1.98 4.55 17.67
N SER A 79 2.10 4.70 19.00
CA SER A 79 2.10 6.01 19.68
C SER A 79 3.34 6.85 19.35
N ASP A 80 4.44 6.26 18.89
CA ASP A 80 5.62 7.02 18.48
C ASP A 80 5.34 7.89 17.24
N TYR A 81 4.28 7.57 16.50
CA TYR A 81 3.79 8.34 15.36
C TYR A 81 2.71 9.37 15.73
N ASP A 82 2.33 9.53 17.01
CA ASP A 82 1.24 10.45 17.40
C ASP A 82 1.50 11.89 16.96
N ARG A 83 2.71 12.41 17.23
CA ARG A 83 3.07 13.77 16.82
C ARG A 83 3.08 13.94 15.31
N PHE A 84 3.54 12.91 14.59
CA PHE A 84 3.52 12.88 13.14
C PHE A 84 2.08 12.97 12.60
N ILE A 85 1.16 12.17 13.16
CA ILE A 85 -0.26 12.21 12.80
C ILE A 85 -0.86 13.57 13.12
N ASP A 86 -0.60 14.16 14.29
CA ASP A 86 -1.15 15.46 14.67
C ASP A 86 -0.77 16.59 13.72
N LEU A 87 0.45 16.55 13.17
CA LEU A 87 0.94 17.55 12.23
C LEU A 87 0.45 17.36 10.79
N SER A 88 0.01 16.15 10.44
CA SER A 88 -0.34 15.77 9.06
C SER A 88 -1.83 15.46 8.88
N ARG A 89 -2.59 15.31 9.97
CA ARG A 89 -4.04 15.06 9.94
C ARG A 89 -4.79 16.22 9.30
N HIS A 90 -5.85 15.87 8.60
CA HIS A 90 -6.84 16.79 8.05
C HIS A 90 -8.17 16.05 7.93
N SER A 91 -9.26 16.79 7.73
CA SER A 91 -10.58 16.19 7.52
C SER A 91 -10.59 15.30 6.29
N ILE A 92 -11.29 14.17 6.41
CA ILE A 92 -11.66 13.31 5.28
C ILE A 92 -13.07 13.71 4.85
N PRO A 93 -13.30 14.04 3.55
CA PRO A 93 -14.64 14.37 3.11
C PRO A 93 -15.62 13.21 3.37
N ARG A 94 -16.85 13.57 3.74
CA ARG A 94 -17.92 12.59 3.96
C ARG A 94 -18.12 11.74 2.70
N ASP A 95 -18.45 10.46 2.89
CA ASP A 95 -18.75 9.50 1.81
C ASP A 95 -17.56 9.18 0.86
N LYS A 96 -16.34 9.64 1.19
CA LYS A 96 -15.14 9.45 0.36
C LYS A 96 -14.15 8.42 0.91
N SER A 97 -14.37 7.87 2.10
CA SER A 97 -13.46 6.87 2.66
C SER A 97 -13.57 5.53 1.92
N LEU A 98 -12.43 5.04 1.43
CA LEU A 98 -12.29 3.73 0.81
C LEU A 98 -11.25 2.89 1.58
N PHE A 99 -11.70 1.80 2.19
CA PHE A 99 -10.89 0.77 2.83
C PHE A 99 -10.67 -0.39 1.87
N TRP A 100 -9.68 -1.24 2.12
CA TRP A 100 -9.38 -2.33 1.19
C TRP A 100 -8.52 -3.42 1.82
N GLU A 101 -8.59 -4.61 1.23
CA GLU A 101 -7.67 -5.73 1.49
C GLU A 101 -7.30 -6.36 0.15
N ASN A 102 -6.00 -6.69 -0.03
CA ASN A 102 -5.46 -7.37 -1.21
C ASN A 102 -5.77 -6.72 -2.58
N ASN A 103 -5.92 -5.39 -2.61
CA ASN A 103 -6.35 -4.62 -3.80
C ASN A 103 -5.59 -3.30 -4.01
N HIS A 104 -4.37 -3.18 -3.47
CA HIS A 104 -3.67 -1.89 -3.38
C HIS A 104 -3.62 -1.11 -4.71
N LEU A 105 -3.15 -1.75 -5.79
CA LEU A 105 -2.98 -1.10 -7.09
C LEU A 105 -4.34 -0.69 -7.71
N LEU A 106 -5.36 -1.54 -7.56
CA LEU A 106 -6.71 -1.23 -8.05
C LEU A 106 -7.30 -0.04 -7.29
N VAL A 107 -7.15 0.00 -5.97
CA VAL A 107 -7.61 1.11 -5.12
C VAL A 107 -6.92 2.41 -5.50
N THR A 108 -5.59 2.39 -5.67
CA THR A 108 -4.83 3.58 -6.05
C THR A 108 -5.28 4.10 -7.41
N SER A 109 -5.42 3.23 -8.42
CA SER A 109 -5.93 3.58 -9.76
C SER A 109 -7.37 4.10 -9.73
N TYR A 110 -8.25 3.41 -9.00
CA TYR A 110 -9.67 3.75 -8.92
C TYR A 110 -9.91 5.07 -8.18
N SER A 111 -9.09 5.39 -7.18
CA SER A 111 -9.26 6.61 -6.37
C SER A 111 -9.00 7.91 -7.14
N GLU A 112 -8.28 7.86 -8.26
CA GLU A 112 -7.87 9.03 -9.06
C GLU A 112 -7.23 10.14 -8.20
N ASN A 113 -6.20 9.79 -7.41
CA ASN A 113 -5.48 10.76 -6.59
C ASN A 113 -6.38 11.56 -5.62
N GLY A 114 -7.44 10.94 -5.09
CA GLY A 114 -8.37 11.59 -4.16
C GLY A 114 -9.63 12.17 -4.80
N LEU A 115 -9.73 12.21 -6.15
CA LEU A 115 -10.88 12.81 -6.84
C LEU A 115 -12.17 11.99 -6.62
N ARG A 116 -12.10 10.66 -6.76
CA ARG A 116 -13.26 9.77 -6.62
C ARG A 116 -13.48 9.33 -5.18
N PHE A 117 -12.43 8.80 -4.59
CA PHE A 117 -12.37 8.33 -3.21
C PHE A 117 -11.04 8.76 -2.62
N LEU A 118 -10.97 8.84 -1.29
CA LEU A 118 -9.79 9.21 -0.54
C LEU A 118 -9.36 8.04 0.36
N PRO A 119 -8.83 6.93 -0.22
CA PRO A 119 -8.27 5.83 0.57
C PRO A 119 -7.09 6.30 1.43
N LEU A 120 -6.67 5.49 2.40
CA LEU A 120 -5.57 5.85 3.30
C LEU A 120 -4.29 6.24 2.53
N CYS A 121 -3.92 5.52 1.47
CA CYS A 121 -2.77 5.85 0.61
C CYS A 121 -2.89 7.22 -0.11
N SER A 122 -4.10 7.80 -0.17
CA SER A 122 -4.37 9.13 -0.73
C SER A 122 -4.64 10.22 0.32
N VAL A 123 -4.59 9.89 1.61
CA VAL A 123 -4.57 10.89 2.71
C VAL A 123 -3.13 11.29 2.99
N LEU A 124 -2.83 12.54 3.39
CA LEU A 124 -1.44 13.02 3.54
C LEU A 124 -0.56 12.05 4.34
N TYR A 125 -1.02 11.67 5.53
CA TYR A 125 -0.22 10.83 6.42
C TYR A 125 -0.05 9.40 5.91
N GLY A 126 -0.95 8.88 5.07
CA GLY A 126 -0.75 7.58 4.41
C GLY A 126 0.10 7.71 3.15
N ARG A 127 -0.15 8.73 2.32
CA ARG A 127 0.58 8.99 1.07
C ARG A 127 2.07 9.07 1.27
N ILE A 128 2.54 9.70 2.35
CA ILE A 128 3.99 9.80 2.56
C ILE A 128 4.67 8.46 2.84
N GLY A 129 3.96 7.48 3.41
CA GLY A 129 4.48 6.15 3.71
C GLY A 129 4.19 5.11 2.61
N ASP A 130 3.34 5.46 1.63
CA ASP A 130 2.83 4.53 0.63
C ASP A 130 3.95 3.89 -0.22
N PHE A 131 4.01 2.56 -0.28
CA PHE A 131 5.10 1.78 -0.91
C PHE A 131 6.52 2.06 -0.39
N LEU A 132 6.69 2.67 0.78
CA LEU A 132 8.01 2.90 1.37
C LEU A 132 8.29 1.90 2.50
N SER A 133 9.57 1.61 2.72
CA SER A 133 10.07 0.86 3.86
C SER A 133 11.13 1.67 4.60
N TRP A 134 11.24 1.49 5.91
CA TRP A 134 12.24 2.17 6.73
C TRP A 134 12.49 1.46 8.06
N CYS A 135 13.75 1.44 8.49
CA CYS A 135 14.14 1.02 9.83
C CYS A 135 15.57 1.47 10.14
N ARG A 136 15.91 1.55 11.43
CA ARG A 136 17.27 1.73 11.90
C ARG A 136 18.02 0.40 11.86
N GLN A 137 19.33 0.44 11.69
CA GLN A 137 20.20 -0.68 12.00
C GLN A 137 20.09 -1.04 13.50
N GLU A 138 20.15 -2.33 13.81
CA GLU A 138 20.12 -2.84 15.21
C GLU A 138 21.36 -2.35 15.97
N ASN A 139 22.55 -2.55 15.39
CA ASN A 139 23.86 -2.32 16.01
C ASN A 139 24.55 -1.02 15.60
N ALA A 140 23.85 -0.13 14.89
CA ALA A 140 24.41 1.13 14.41
C ALA A 140 23.34 2.22 14.34
N SER A 141 23.77 3.49 14.25
CA SER A 141 22.86 4.64 14.20
C SER A 141 22.33 4.94 12.79
N GLY A 142 22.80 4.20 11.77
CA GLY A 142 22.38 4.37 10.38
C GLY A 142 21.02 3.72 10.09
N LEU A 143 20.46 4.06 8.93
CA LEU A 143 19.32 3.35 8.36
C LEU A 143 19.78 2.01 7.77
N ASP A 144 18.96 0.98 7.95
CA ASP A 144 19.24 -0.33 7.34
C ASP A 144 18.64 -0.35 5.93
N TYR A 145 19.50 -0.27 4.91
CA TYR A 145 19.11 -0.34 3.51
C TYR A 145 19.12 -1.78 2.95
N GLN A 146 19.55 -2.77 3.73
CA GLN A 146 19.61 -4.16 3.28
C GLN A 146 18.30 -4.88 3.57
N SER A 147 17.76 -4.71 4.77
CA SER A 147 16.53 -5.39 5.18
C SER A 147 15.87 -4.67 6.35
N CYS A 148 14.55 -4.78 6.50
CA CYS A 148 13.81 -4.29 7.68
C CYS A 148 12.91 -5.38 8.28
N PRO A 149 12.64 -5.34 9.60
CA PRO A 149 11.81 -6.36 10.25
C PRO A 149 10.38 -6.36 9.69
N THR A 150 9.84 -7.55 9.46
CA THR A 150 8.41 -7.76 9.20
C THR A 150 7.66 -8.09 10.50
N SER A 151 6.33 -8.22 10.41
CA SER A 151 5.50 -8.74 11.50
C SER A 151 5.93 -10.12 12.01
N GLU A 152 6.54 -10.96 11.15
CA GLU A 152 7.10 -12.26 11.55
C GLU A 152 8.43 -12.15 12.30
N ASP A 153 9.18 -11.06 12.09
CA ASP A 153 10.43 -10.79 12.79
C ASP A 153 10.16 -10.18 14.17
N CYS A 154 9.29 -9.16 14.21
CA CYS A 154 8.83 -8.54 15.45
C CYS A 154 7.57 -7.67 15.23
N GLU A 155 6.65 -7.72 16.19
CA GLU A 155 5.37 -7.01 16.10
C GLU A 155 5.48 -5.47 16.10
N ASN A 156 6.50 -4.95 16.80
CA ASN A 156 6.71 -3.52 17.04
C ASN A 156 7.81 -2.97 16.12
N ASN A 157 7.73 -3.31 14.83
CA ASN A 157 8.58 -2.72 13.81
C ASN A 157 8.03 -1.37 13.33
N ALA A 158 8.91 -0.56 12.73
CA ALA A 158 8.57 0.82 12.38
C ALA A 158 7.43 0.94 11.35
N VAL A 159 7.43 0.08 10.33
CA VAL A 159 6.45 0.13 9.23
C VAL A 159 5.07 -0.34 9.70
N ASP A 160 5.00 -1.46 10.43
CA ASP A 160 3.72 -1.96 10.94
C ASP A 160 3.13 -1.01 11.99
N SER A 161 3.96 -0.47 12.89
CA SER A 161 3.49 0.51 13.88
C SER A 161 2.99 1.80 13.23
N PHE A 162 3.60 2.24 12.13
CA PHE A 162 3.09 3.35 11.34
C PHE A 162 1.71 3.07 10.77
N TRP A 163 1.54 1.95 10.07
CA TRP A 163 0.26 1.61 9.44
C TRP A 163 -0.83 1.34 10.47
N LYS A 164 -0.51 0.69 11.60
CA LYS A 164 -1.42 0.58 12.76
C LYS A 164 -1.92 1.96 13.17
N ARG A 165 -1.02 2.94 13.35
CA ARG A 165 -1.39 4.28 13.79
C ARG A 165 -2.20 5.06 12.75
N ALA A 166 -1.81 4.96 11.48
CA ALA A 166 -2.46 5.63 10.36
C ALA A 166 -3.87 5.08 10.10
N SER A 167 -4.03 3.76 10.10
CA SER A 167 -5.33 3.05 9.99
C SER A 167 -6.30 3.44 11.11
N MET A 168 -5.82 3.43 12.37
CA MET A 168 -6.64 3.89 13.51
C MET A 168 -7.09 5.34 13.35
N GLN A 169 -6.22 6.23 12.85
CA GLN A 169 -6.59 7.62 12.61
C GLN A 169 -7.62 7.75 11.49
N TYR A 170 -7.38 7.07 10.38
CA TYR A 170 -8.23 7.10 9.20
C TYR A 170 -9.65 6.63 9.53
N ALA A 171 -9.79 5.49 10.20
CA ALA A 171 -11.08 4.97 10.64
C ALA A 171 -11.84 5.91 11.61
N ARG A 172 -11.12 6.64 12.48
CA ARG A 172 -11.73 7.63 13.40
C ARG A 172 -12.30 8.86 12.68
N GLU A 173 -11.66 9.28 11.60
CA GLU A 173 -12.04 10.48 10.83
C GLU A 173 -13.05 10.19 9.71
N SER A 174 -13.16 8.92 9.28
CA SER A 174 -14.12 8.49 8.27
C SER A 174 -15.57 8.70 8.72
N SER A 175 -16.44 9.09 7.77
CA SER A 175 -17.85 9.34 8.03
C SER A 175 -18.72 9.17 6.78
N GLY A 176 -20.02 9.00 6.99
CA GLY A 176 -21.00 8.79 5.92
C GLY A 176 -21.05 7.34 5.45
N VAL A 177 -21.09 7.13 4.15
CA VAL A 177 -20.93 5.82 3.51
C VAL A 177 -19.46 5.44 3.55
N ILE A 178 -19.17 4.27 4.13
CA ILE A 178 -17.83 3.69 4.12
C ILE A 178 -17.76 2.65 3.01
N SER A 179 -16.89 2.86 2.02
CA SER A 179 -16.64 1.87 0.96
C SER A 179 -15.49 0.95 1.34
N VAL A 180 -15.60 -0.34 1.02
CA VAL A 180 -14.58 -1.36 1.29
C VAL A 180 -14.36 -2.18 0.02
N MET A 181 -13.14 -2.26 -0.49
CA MET A 181 -12.80 -3.05 -1.67
C MET A 181 -11.98 -4.30 -1.30
N LEU A 182 -12.59 -5.47 -1.43
CA LEU A 182 -11.99 -6.77 -1.11
C LEU A 182 -11.66 -7.55 -2.38
N ASN A 183 -10.64 -8.42 -2.33
CA ASN A 183 -10.26 -9.26 -3.46
C ASN A 183 -10.90 -10.64 -3.32
N GLY A 184 -11.97 -10.90 -4.09
CA GLY A 184 -12.66 -12.19 -4.16
C GLY A 184 -11.88 -13.29 -4.87
N SER A 185 -10.72 -12.95 -5.48
CA SER A 185 -9.78 -13.90 -6.08
C SER A 185 -8.59 -14.23 -5.18
N GLU A 186 -8.54 -13.69 -3.95
CA GLU A 186 -7.50 -14.01 -2.96
C GLU A 186 -7.63 -15.47 -2.48
N PRO A 187 -6.59 -16.32 -2.64
CA PRO A 187 -6.65 -17.73 -2.25
C PRO A 187 -6.99 -17.98 -0.78
N SER A 188 -6.62 -17.06 0.12
CA SER A 188 -6.90 -17.14 1.55
C SER A 188 -8.27 -16.60 1.98
N GLY A 189 -9.08 -16.14 1.03
CA GLY A 189 -10.38 -15.50 1.27
C GLY A 189 -10.31 -13.97 1.18
N ALA A 190 -11.45 -13.34 0.88
CA ALA A 190 -11.49 -11.91 0.57
C ALA A 190 -11.32 -11.00 1.80
N TYR A 191 -11.66 -11.48 3.00
CA TYR A 191 -11.55 -10.77 4.27
C TYR A 191 -10.61 -11.52 5.23
N PRO A 192 -9.37 -11.04 5.40
CA PRO A 192 -8.48 -11.54 6.44
C PRO A 192 -9.06 -11.24 7.84
N VAL A 193 -9.40 -12.29 8.59
CA VAL A 193 -9.94 -12.14 9.96
C VAL A 193 -8.94 -11.56 10.95
N LYS A 194 -7.66 -11.54 10.56
CA LYS A 194 -6.56 -10.83 11.21
C LYS A 194 -5.89 -9.98 10.15
N GLY A 195 -5.73 -8.69 10.41
CA GLY A 195 -5.25 -7.72 9.41
C GLY A 195 -5.55 -6.29 9.82
N PHE A 196 -5.06 -5.32 9.05
CA PHE A 196 -5.26 -3.90 9.37
C PHE A 196 -6.75 -3.54 9.40
N PHE A 197 -7.52 -3.99 8.39
CA PHE A 197 -8.94 -3.70 8.34
C PHE A 197 -9.70 -4.32 9.53
N ALA A 198 -9.37 -5.56 9.87
CA ALA A 198 -10.00 -6.30 10.96
C ALA A 198 -9.65 -5.75 12.36
N ASP A 199 -8.39 -5.40 12.61
CA ASP A 199 -7.85 -5.18 13.95
C ASP A 199 -7.63 -3.70 14.28
N PHE A 200 -7.41 -2.85 13.27
CA PHE A 200 -7.00 -1.44 13.44
C PHE A 200 -7.92 -0.44 12.75
N GLU A 201 -8.92 -0.88 11.99
CA GLU A 201 -9.86 0.01 11.29
C GLU A 201 -11.30 -0.21 11.76
N ILE A 202 -11.87 -1.40 11.59
CA ILE A 202 -13.24 -1.71 12.04
C ILE A 202 -13.48 -1.32 13.52
N PRO A 203 -12.58 -1.63 14.48
CA PRO A 203 -12.80 -1.27 15.88
C PRO A 203 -12.81 0.24 16.15
N TYR A 204 -12.27 1.04 15.23
CA TYR A 204 -12.07 2.49 15.38
C TYR A 204 -13.12 3.33 14.65
N PHE A 205 -14.05 2.68 13.93
CA PHE A 205 -15.19 3.33 13.31
C PHE A 205 -16.09 4.07 14.31
N GLN A 206 -16.39 5.33 13.99
CA GLN A 206 -17.30 6.18 14.77
C GLN A 206 -18.74 5.89 14.34
N LYS A 207 -19.42 5.01 15.08
CA LYS A 207 -20.75 4.49 14.71
C LYS A 207 -21.78 5.59 14.46
N ASP A 208 -21.75 6.66 15.25
CA ASP A 208 -22.62 7.84 15.13
C ASP A 208 -22.38 8.66 13.85
N LYS A 209 -21.19 8.57 13.25
CA LYS A 209 -20.83 9.31 12.03
C LYS A 209 -21.06 8.50 10.74
N ILE A 210 -21.24 7.18 10.85
CA ILE A 210 -21.36 6.24 9.73
C ILE A 210 -22.82 5.97 9.41
N THR A 211 -23.17 6.10 8.14
CA THR A 211 -24.53 5.84 7.62
C THR A 211 -24.70 4.36 7.26
N ARG A 212 -23.78 3.81 6.46
CA ARG A 212 -23.73 2.40 6.07
C ARG A 212 -22.34 2.04 5.57
N ILE A 213 -22.06 0.74 5.52
CA ILE A 213 -20.81 0.19 4.97
C ILE A 213 -21.14 -0.55 3.67
N GLU A 214 -20.49 -0.18 2.57
CA GLU A 214 -20.67 -0.79 1.26
C GLU A 214 -19.41 -1.60 0.89
N ILE A 215 -19.58 -2.91 0.79
CA ILE A 215 -18.51 -3.87 0.48
C ILE A 215 -18.56 -4.17 -1.02
N TRP A 216 -17.41 -4.08 -1.68
CA TRP A 216 -17.20 -4.46 -3.06
C TRP A 216 -16.24 -5.65 -3.09
N VAL A 217 -16.75 -6.81 -3.48
CA VAL A 217 -15.91 -8.01 -3.68
C VAL A 217 -15.55 -8.06 -5.16
N MET A 218 -14.30 -7.72 -5.46
CA MET A 218 -13.76 -7.62 -6.82
C MET A 218 -13.07 -8.92 -7.19
N HIS A 219 -13.37 -9.47 -8.38
CA HIS A 219 -12.69 -10.65 -8.90
C HIS A 219 -11.79 -10.28 -10.08
N GLU A 220 -10.54 -10.72 -10.03
CA GLU A 220 -9.61 -10.45 -11.12
C GLU A 220 -10.01 -11.22 -12.40
N ILE A 221 -9.95 -10.53 -13.55
CA ILE A 221 -10.23 -11.16 -14.85
C ILE A 221 -9.32 -12.36 -15.09
N GLY A 222 -9.94 -13.52 -15.36
CA GLY A 222 -9.24 -14.77 -15.69
C GLY A 222 -8.71 -15.54 -14.48
N LYS A 223 -8.85 -15.02 -13.26
CA LYS A 223 -8.53 -15.76 -12.02
C LYS A 223 -9.76 -16.46 -11.44
N PRO A 224 -9.56 -17.45 -10.55
CA PRO A 224 -10.67 -18.08 -9.82
C PRO A 224 -11.47 -17.06 -9.02
N LYS A 225 -12.79 -17.24 -8.98
CA LYS A 225 -13.66 -16.58 -8.02
C LYS A 225 -13.69 -17.42 -6.74
N VAL A 226 -12.84 -17.06 -5.78
CA VAL A 226 -12.64 -17.81 -4.54
C VAL A 226 -13.81 -17.56 -3.58
N GLU A 227 -14.19 -16.30 -3.38
CA GLU A 227 -15.34 -15.91 -2.54
C GLU A 227 -16.12 -14.76 -3.15
N SER A 228 -17.44 -14.82 -3.04
CA SER A 228 -18.37 -13.72 -3.36
C SER A 228 -19.11 -13.23 -2.11
N CYS A 229 -19.92 -12.19 -2.25
CA CYS A 229 -20.81 -11.69 -1.19
C CYS A 229 -21.62 -12.81 -0.51
N GLY A 230 -21.65 -12.79 0.82
CA GLY A 230 -22.34 -13.81 1.63
C GLY A 230 -21.62 -15.16 1.75
N GLU A 231 -20.41 -15.32 1.21
CA GLU A 231 -19.64 -16.55 1.26
C GLU A 231 -18.41 -16.43 2.17
N GLY A 232 -17.94 -17.58 2.69
CA GLY A 232 -16.68 -17.72 3.42
C GLY A 232 -16.35 -16.57 4.38
N THR A 233 -15.20 -15.93 4.18
CA THR A 233 -14.73 -14.83 5.03
C THR A 233 -15.53 -13.54 4.84
N VAL A 234 -16.11 -13.29 3.65
CA VAL A 234 -17.02 -12.15 3.44
C VAL A 234 -18.23 -12.24 4.36
N LYS A 235 -18.81 -13.43 4.52
CA LYS A 235 -19.91 -13.66 5.47
C LYS A 235 -19.52 -13.35 6.92
N ILE A 236 -18.30 -13.69 7.32
CA ILE A 236 -17.77 -13.37 8.66
C ILE A 236 -17.71 -11.85 8.86
N LEU A 237 -17.23 -11.11 7.86
CA LEU A 237 -17.23 -9.64 7.90
C LEU A 237 -18.65 -9.08 8.03
N GLU A 238 -19.56 -9.53 7.17
CA GLU A 238 -20.96 -9.11 7.17
C GLU A 238 -21.63 -9.32 8.55
N GLU A 239 -21.47 -10.51 9.13
CA GLU A 239 -21.98 -10.84 10.46
C GLU A 239 -21.36 -9.98 11.57
N ARG A 240 -20.05 -9.71 11.49
CA ARG A 240 -19.34 -8.81 12.41
C ARG A 240 -19.90 -7.39 12.34
N LEU A 241 -20.03 -6.81 11.15
CA LEU A 241 -20.56 -5.47 10.95
C LEU A 241 -22.01 -5.36 11.44
N LYS A 242 -22.83 -6.36 11.14
CA LYS A 242 -24.20 -6.47 11.63
C LYS A 242 -24.26 -6.52 13.16
N LYS A 243 -23.41 -7.32 13.81
CA LYS A 243 -23.33 -7.44 15.28
C LYS A 243 -22.90 -6.12 15.94
N MET A 244 -22.05 -5.34 15.27
CA MET A 244 -21.69 -3.98 15.71
C MET A 244 -22.83 -2.96 15.48
N GLY A 245 -23.87 -3.36 14.76
CA GLY A 245 -25.06 -2.55 14.47
C GLY A 245 -24.84 -1.55 13.36
N PHE A 246 -23.94 -1.83 12.41
CA PHE A 246 -23.84 -1.11 11.17
C PHE A 246 -24.86 -1.63 10.16
N GLN A 247 -25.43 -0.71 9.38
CA GLN A 247 -26.07 -1.09 8.13
C GLN A 247 -24.96 -1.43 7.12
N TYR A 248 -25.12 -2.52 6.37
CA TYR A 248 -24.18 -2.90 5.34
C TYR A 248 -24.87 -3.36 4.06
N SER A 249 -24.15 -3.29 2.95
CA SER A 249 -24.52 -3.89 1.67
C SER A 249 -23.27 -4.48 1.02
N CYS A 250 -23.42 -5.57 0.27
CA CYS A 250 -22.32 -6.19 -0.47
C CYS A 250 -22.66 -6.29 -1.95
N ILE A 251 -21.68 -5.97 -2.80
CA ILE A 251 -21.79 -5.96 -4.26
C ILE A 251 -20.60 -6.72 -4.83
N ASN A 252 -20.86 -7.75 -5.65
CA ASN A 252 -19.82 -8.40 -6.44
C ASN A 252 -19.51 -7.57 -7.68
N ASP A 253 -18.23 -7.46 -8.05
CA ASP A 253 -17.75 -6.88 -9.31
C ASP A 253 -18.35 -5.49 -9.59
N HIS A 254 -18.15 -4.55 -8.66
CA HIS A 254 -18.70 -3.20 -8.75
C HIS A 254 -18.29 -2.52 -10.08
N LEU A 255 -19.28 -2.26 -10.95
CA LEU A 255 -19.07 -1.89 -12.36
C LEU A 255 -18.11 -0.70 -12.58
N ALA A 256 -18.17 0.31 -11.71
CA ALA A 256 -17.29 1.47 -11.83
C ALA A 256 -15.82 1.11 -11.58
N ALA A 257 -15.55 0.12 -10.73
CA ALA A 257 -14.20 -0.37 -10.44
C ALA A 257 -13.74 -1.41 -11.48
N ALA A 258 -14.63 -2.31 -11.92
CA ALA A 258 -14.31 -3.37 -12.89
C ALA A 258 -13.85 -2.83 -14.26
N SER A 259 -14.38 -1.68 -14.70
CA SER A 259 -13.97 -1.03 -15.97
C SER A 259 -12.54 -0.46 -15.97
N ARG A 260 -11.83 -0.53 -14.84
CA ARG A 260 -10.48 0.02 -14.64
C ARG A 260 -9.42 -0.99 -14.26
N GLU A 261 -9.77 -2.27 -14.24
CA GLU A 261 -8.76 -3.31 -14.26
C GLU A 261 -7.94 -3.10 -15.53
N ILE A 262 -6.67 -2.73 -15.38
CA ILE A 262 -5.75 -2.57 -16.50
C ILE A 262 -5.53 -3.98 -17.07
N PRO A 263 -6.03 -4.31 -18.27
CA PRO A 263 -5.70 -5.59 -18.87
C PRO A 263 -4.18 -5.63 -19.10
N PRO A 264 -3.49 -6.75 -18.89
CA PRO A 264 -2.09 -6.86 -19.27
C PRO A 264 -1.99 -6.71 -20.79
N LEU A 265 -1.60 -5.52 -21.26
CA LEU A 265 -1.31 -5.19 -22.66
C LEU A 265 -0.19 -6.05 -23.30
N TRP A 266 0.31 -7.04 -22.57
CA TRP A 266 1.48 -7.85 -22.88
C TRP A 266 1.09 -9.30 -23.23
N ALA A 267 -0.19 -9.66 -23.07
CA ALA A 267 -0.68 -11.02 -23.31
C ALA A 267 -1.17 -11.27 -24.75
N GLU A 268 -1.30 -10.24 -25.61
CA GLU A 268 -1.88 -10.38 -26.96
C GLU A 268 -0.93 -10.09 -28.14
N HIS A 269 0.39 -10.12 -27.96
CA HIS A 269 1.32 -10.07 -29.10
C HIS A 269 2.14 -11.35 -29.23
N GLY A 270 1.42 -12.44 -29.47
CA GLY A 270 1.97 -13.66 -30.05
C GLY A 270 1.73 -13.71 -31.57
N ALA A 271 2.81 -13.50 -32.33
CA ALA A 271 3.01 -13.83 -33.74
C ALA A 271 2.33 -12.99 -34.85
N SER A 272 3.21 -12.32 -35.60
CA SER A 272 3.15 -12.05 -37.05
C SER A 272 2.25 -10.92 -37.55
N HIS A 273 2.86 -9.75 -37.80
CA HIS A 273 3.15 -9.28 -39.16
C HIS A 273 4.19 -8.15 -39.13
N ILE A 274 5.33 -8.40 -39.78
CA ILE A 274 6.34 -7.41 -40.14
C ILE A 274 5.78 -6.52 -41.26
N VAL A 275 5.75 -5.19 -41.06
CA VAL A 275 6.07 -4.21 -42.12
C VAL A 275 6.70 -2.95 -41.49
N PRO A 276 7.92 -2.55 -41.88
CA PRO A 276 8.53 -1.28 -41.48
C PRO A 276 8.14 -0.17 -42.47
N PHE A 277 7.90 1.05 -41.99
CA PHE A 277 7.99 2.24 -42.84
C PHE A 277 8.68 3.39 -42.10
N LEU A 278 9.97 3.51 -42.38
CA LEU A 278 10.77 4.73 -42.26
C LEU A 278 11.21 5.11 -43.67
N VAL A 279 10.70 6.22 -44.22
CA VAL A 279 11.30 7.07 -45.27
C VAL A 279 10.62 8.44 -45.10
N ALA A 280 11.22 9.46 -44.48
CA ALA A 280 12.32 10.33 -44.91
C ALA A 280 11.97 11.36 -46.03
N LEU A 281 12.08 12.64 -45.64
CA LEU A 281 12.48 13.83 -46.39
C LEU A 281 11.66 14.34 -47.60
N ALA A 282 11.20 15.59 -47.47
CA ALA A 282 11.40 16.60 -48.51
C ALA A 282 11.62 17.98 -47.88
N SER A 283 12.75 18.59 -48.25
CA SER A 283 13.23 19.90 -47.84
C SER A 283 12.57 21.04 -48.62
N ALA A 284 12.72 22.25 -48.05
CA ALA A 284 12.81 23.57 -48.69
C ALA A 284 11.48 24.33 -48.96
N VAL A 285 11.39 25.57 -48.43
CA VAL A 285 11.53 26.85 -49.19
C VAL A 285 11.01 28.03 -48.35
N HIS A 286 11.94 28.96 -48.03
CA HIS A 286 11.79 30.42 -47.74
C HIS A 286 11.00 30.84 -46.48
N MET A 287 11.46 31.75 -45.63
CA MET A 287 12.36 32.92 -45.77
C MET A 287 13.06 33.21 -44.43
#